data_AF-A0A502EKK8-F1
#
_entry.id   AF-A0A502EKK8-F1
#
_cell.length_a   1.000
_cell.length_b   1.000
_cell.length_c   1.000
_cell.angle_alpha   90.00
_cell.angle_beta   90.00
_cell.angle_gamma   90.00
#
_symmetry.space_group_name_H-M   'P 1'
#
loop_
_entity.id
_entity.type
_entity.pdbx_description
1 polymer ?
#
loop_
_entity_poly.entity_id
_entity_poly.type
_entity_poly.pdbx_seq_one_letter_code
_entity_poly.pdbx_strand_id
1 'polypeptide(L)'
;MEKTTRTKRPIIWTTMICCVYLLLIIFYHHINKNLSGVLYIFLTLLIAITFITIIVYVIKGIIELVRNRQNLNFKSCFPIIICSITLLYTFLSPYRLDSENLESKVEFRACYEGTQNQAYILFRKDKTFEINWTGVFGYNEWWTGKWTKKGDILSLKYDNEKNEQLGDTILIANDFLNPIAKSFDKVKYPRPMFYLGYCRHEN
;
A
#
# COMPACT_ATOMS: atom_id res chain seq x y z
N MET A 1 13.89 3.81 48.90
CA MET A 1 13.22 2.74 48.14
C MET A 1 12.32 3.40 47.10
N GLU A 2 12.89 3.95 46.01
CA GLU A 2 12.11 4.71 45.01
C GLU A 2 12.91 4.91 43.70
N LYS A 3 13.04 3.85 42.87
CA LYS A 3 13.72 3.93 41.55
C LYS A 3 13.05 3.09 40.45
N THR A 4 11.88 2.52 40.70
CA THR A 4 11.19 1.59 39.80
C THR A 4 10.29 2.26 38.76
N THR A 5 10.01 3.57 38.88
CA THR A 5 9.14 4.30 37.94
C THR A 5 9.86 4.80 36.68
N ARG A 6 11.20 4.98 36.73
CA ARG A 6 11.96 5.61 35.63
C ARG A 6 12.13 4.71 34.39
N THR A 7 12.04 3.38 34.53
CA THR A 7 12.28 2.41 33.43
C THR A 7 11.03 1.99 32.66
N LYS A 8 9.81 2.24 33.17
CA LYS A 8 8.57 1.83 32.48
C LYS A 8 8.24 2.73 31.27
N ARG A 9 8.48 4.03 31.40
CA ARG A 9 8.18 5.04 30.38
C ARG A 9 8.82 4.77 29.00
N PRO A 10 10.11 4.45 28.87
CA PRO A 10 10.72 4.20 27.55
C PRO A 10 10.14 2.96 26.86
N ILE A 11 9.89 1.87 27.60
CA ILE A 11 9.28 0.65 27.04
C ILE A 11 7.90 0.95 26.45
N ILE A 12 7.07 1.71 27.18
CA ILE A 12 5.73 2.09 26.73
C ILE A 12 5.82 2.91 25.43
N TRP A 13 6.69 3.93 25.38
CA TRP A 13 6.87 4.74 24.17
C TRP A 13 7.37 3.95 22.98
N THR A 14 8.39 3.10 23.15
CA THR A 14 8.90 2.26 22.08
C THR A 14 7.82 1.33 21.54
N THR A 15 7.03 0.73 22.44
CA THR A 15 5.90 -0.13 22.06
C THR A 15 4.87 0.67 21.26
N MET A 16 4.46 1.85 21.74
CA MET A 16 3.51 2.70 21.02
C MET A 16 4.03 3.08 19.63
N ILE A 17 5.29 3.50 19.49
CA ILE A 17 5.89 3.85 18.20
C ILE A 17 5.89 2.66 17.25
N CYS A 18 6.27 1.47 17.72
CA CYS A 18 6.25 0.25 16.90
C CYS A 18 4.82 -0.13 16.51
N CYS A 19 3.84 -0.05 17.42
CA CYS A 19 2.45 -0.31 17.10
C CYS A 19 1.90 0.67 16.07
N VAL A 20 2.16 1.97 16.22
CA VAL A 20 1.75 2.99 15.24
C VAL A 20 2.38 2.72 13.89
N TYR A 21 3.69 2.47 13.84
CA TYR A 21 4.39 2.13 12.60
C TYR A 21 3.79 0.89 11.91
N LEU A 22 3.58 -0.19 12.66
CA LEU A 22 3.01 -1.43 12.13
C LEU A 22 1.59 -1.21 11.61
N LEU A 23 0.74 -0.49 12.35
CA LEU A 23 -0.61 -0.16 11.89
C LEU A 23 -0.57 0.64 10.59
N LEU A 24 0.27 1.66 10.49
CA LEU A 24 0.38 2.48 9.29
C LEU A 24 0.87 1.67 8.07
N ILE A 25 1.84 0.76 8.26
CA ILE A 25 2.32 -0.12 7.18
C ILE A 25 1.27 -1.14 6.76
N ILE A 26 0.58 -1.79 7.72
CA ILE A 26 -0.45 -2.80 7.43
C ILE A 26 -1.61 -2.16 6.65
N PHE A 27 -2.02 -0.95 7.03
CA PHE A 27 -3.11 -0.21 6.37
C PHE A 27 -2.63 0.72 5.25
N TYR A 28 -1.37 0.62 4.81
CA TYR A 28 -0.82 1.52 3.80
C TYR A 28 -1.63 1.48 2.48
N HIS A 29 -2.06 0.29 2.05
CA HIS A 29 -2.93 0.15 0.86
C HIS A 29 -4.22 0.99 1.00
N HIS A 30 -4.91 0.89 2.14
CA HIS A 30 -6.14 1.66 2.38
C HIS A 30 -5.90 3.15 2.58
N ILE A 31 -4.80 3.54 3.21
CA ILE A 31 -4.35 4.94 3.31
C ILE A 31 -4.15 5.51 1.91
N ASN A 32 -3.42 4.79 1.07
CA ASN A 32 -3.10 5.20 -0.29
C ASN A 32 -4.35 5.31 -1.19
N LYS A 33 -5.28 4.36 -1.04
CA LYS A 33 -6.51 4.29 -1.82
C LYS A 33 -7.55 5.35 -1.44
N ASN A 34 -7.71 5.62 -0.14
CA ASN A 34 -8.83 6.45 0.35
C ASN A 34 -8.43 7.86 0.77
N LEU A 35 -7.14 8.15 0.92
CA LEU A 35 -6.67 9.47 1.33
C LEU A 35 -5.86 10.10 0.20
N SER A 36 -6.10 11.39 -0.04
CA SER A 36 -5.39 12.19 -1.02
C SER A 36 -4.89 13.50 -0.39
N GLY A 37 -4.05 14.22 -1.13
CA GLY A 37 -3.55 15.53 -0.74
C GLY A 37 -2.71 15.52 0.55
N VAL A 38 -2.92 16.54 1.39
CA VAL A 38 -2.08 16.81 2.56
C VAL A 38 -2.11 15.67 3.59
N LEU A 39 -3.26 15.02 3.78
CA LEU A 39 -3.40 13.92 4.74
C LEU A 39 -2.58 12.70 4.33
N TYR A 40 -2.62 12.34 3.04
CA TYR A 40 -1.79 11.26 2.50
C TYR A 40 -0.30 11.55 2.69
N ILE A 41 0.14 12.77 2.38
CA ILE A 41 1.53 13.20 2.55
C ILE A 41 1.94 13.09 4.03
N PHE A 42 1.11 13.59 4.93
CA PHE A 42 1.38 13.55 6.37
C PHE A 42 1.53 12.11 6.90
N LEU A 43 0.60 11.21 6.55
CA LEU A 43 0.66 9.81 6.99
C LEU A 43 1.86 9.07 6.39
N THR A 44 2.17 9.32 5.12
CA THR A 44 3.35 8.73 4.46
C THR A 44 4.64 9.22 5.11
N LEU A 45 4.74 10.51 5.44
CA LEU A 45 5.86 11.08 6.19
C LEU A 45 5.95 10.48 7.60
N LEU A 46 4.81 10.26 8.27
CA LEU A 46 4.77 9.65 9.60
C LEU A 46 5.31 8.20 9.59
N ILE A 47 5.04 7.43 8.53
CA ILE A 47 5.66 6.11 8.33
C ILE A 47 7.19 6.23 8.27
N ALA A 48 7.72 7.16 7.47
CA ALA A 48 9.16 7.37 7.34
C ALA A 48 9.80 7.83 8.67
N ILE A 49 9.17 8.78 9.38
CA ILE A 49 9.67 9.29 10.66
C ILE A 49 9.69 8.19 11.72
N THR A 50 8.62 7.41 11.85
CA THR A 50 8.55 6.31 12.82
C THR A 50 9.54 5.21 12.49
N PHE A 51 9.73 4.89 11.21
CA PHE A 51 10.77 3.95 10.76
C PHE A 51 12.18 4.40 11.13
N ILE A 52 12.55 5.65 10.82
CA ILE A 52 13.86 6.22 11.19
C ILE A 52 14.03 6.21 12.71
N THR A 53 12.98 6.55 13.46
CA THR A 53 13.00 6.54 14.93
C THR A 53 13.28 5.13 15.48
N ILE A 54 12.66 4.09 14.91
CA ILE A 54 12.89 2.69 15.27
C ILE A 54 14.37 2.31 15.01
N ILE A 55 14.94 2.68 13.86
CA ILE A 55 16.35 2.43 13.54
C ILE A 55 17.27 3.11 14.58
N VAL A 56 17.03 4.40 14.87
CA VAL A 56 17.84 5.16 15.84
C VAL A 56 17.77 4.51 17.23
N TYR A 57 16.60 4.02 17.65
CA TYR A 57 16.44 3.31 18.92
C TYR A 57 17.19 1.97 18.95
N VAL A 58 17.20 1.23 17.84
CA VAL A 58 17.96 -0.02 17.73
C VAL A 58 19.46 0.27 17.83
N ILE A 59 19.98 1.23 17.06
CA ILE A 59 21.40 1.59 17.07
C ILE A 59 21.83 2.06 18.48
N LYS A 60 21.10 3.00 19.08
CA LYS A 60 21.39 3.47 20.45
C LYS A 60 21.34 2.34 21.46
N GLY A 61 20.35 1.46 21.35
CA GLY A 61 20.20 0.31 22.22
C GLY A 61 21.35 -0.68 22.10
N ILE A 62 21.79 -1.00 20.88
CA ILE A 62 22.95 -1.87 20.64
C ILE A 62 24.22 -1.26 21.25
N ILE A 63 24.45 0.04 21.04
CA ILE A 63 25.60 0.75 21.63
C ILE A 63 25.57 0.65 23.16
N GLU A 64 24.41 0.87 23.79
CA GLU A 64 24.25 0.78 25.24
C GLU A 64 24.48 -0.66 25.75
N LEU A 65 23.99 -1.67 25.03
CA LEU A 65 24.17 -3.08 25.37
C LEU A 65 25.64 -3.50 25.29
N VAL A 66 26.37 -3.06 24.26
CA VAL A 66 27.81 -3.33 24.13
C VAL A 66 28.61 -2.64 25.23
N ARG A 67 28.28 -1.37 25.54
CA ARG A 67 28.98 -0.59 26.57
C ARG A 67 28.75 -1.13 27.98
N ASN A 68 27.54 -1.61 28.28
CA ASN A 68 27.15 -2.10 29.61
C ASN A 68 27.11 -3.63 29.70
N ARG A 69 27.84 -4.35 28.84
CA ARG A 69 27.80 -5.82 28.71
C ARG A 69 28.00 -6.60 30.02
N GLN A 70 28.71 -6.04 30.99
CA GLN A 70 28.99 -6.68 32.28
C GLN A 70 27.83 -6.58 33.28
N ASN A 71 26.88 -5.65 33.07
CA ASN A 71 25.76 -5.36 33.98
C ASN A 71 24.44 -5.29 33.21
N LEU A 72 24.19 -6.28 32.34
CA LEU A 72 22.98 -6.31 31.52
C LEU A 72 21.76 -6.64 32.37
N ASN A 73 20.78 -5.75 32.34
CA ASN A 73 19.46 -6.02 32.86
C ASN A 73 18.54 -6.38 31.68
N PHE A 74 17.84 -7.51 31.78
CA PHE A 74 16.87 -7.95 30.77
C PHE A 74 15.83 -6.88 30.43
N LYS A 75 15.42 -6.08 31.43
CA LYS A 75 14.46 -4.98 31.24
C LYS A 75 14.98 -3.89 30.30
N SER A 76 16.28 -3.65 30.27
CA SER A 76 16.90 -2.67 29.37
C SER A 76 17.00 -3.17 27.93
N CYS A 77 16.95 -4.49 27.72
CA CYS A 77 17.00 -5.09 26.39
C CYS A 77 15.64 -5.09 25.68
N PHE A 78 14.54 -4.97 26.45
CA PHE A 78 13.18 -5.12 25.93
C PHE A 78 12.81 -4.14 24.80
N PRO A 79 13.11 -2.83 24.89
CA PRO A 79 12.86 -1.90 23.77
C PRO A 79 13.60 -2.29 22.49
N ILE A 80 14.84 -2.76 22.62
CA ILE A 80 15.68 -3.19 21.50
C ILE A 80 15.04 -4.41 20.83
N ILE A 81 14.64 -5.40 21.63
CA ILE A 81 13.98 -6.62 21.14
C ILE A 81 12.70 -6.26 20.38
N ILE A 82 11.85 -5.38 20.91
CA ILE A 82 10.61 -4.95 20.23
C ILE A 82 10.93 -4.29 18.89
N CYS A 83 11.86 -3.33 18.85
CA CYS A 83 12.22 -2.66 17.61
C CYS A 83 12.84 -3.64 16.60
N SER A 84 13.73 -4.53 17.04
CA SER A 84 14.34 -5.54 16.18
C SER A 84 13.29 -6.49 15.60
N ILE A 85 12.34 -6.98 16.41
CA ILE A 85 11.23 -7.81 15.92
C ILE A 85 10.38 -7.04 14.91
N THR A 86 10.10 -5.76 15.17
CA THR A 86 9.33 -4.90 14.25
C THR A 86 10.03 -4.75 12.89
N LEU A 87 11.35 -4.53 12.89
CA LEU A 87 12.14 -4.47 11.66
C LEU A 87 12.20 -5.81 10.93
N LEU A 88 12.43 -6.90 11.66
CA LEU A 88 12.44 -8.26 11.10
C LEU A 88 11.09 -8.59 10.48
N TYR A 89 9.98 -8.26 11.14
CA TYR A 89 8.64 -8.45 10.59
C TYR A 89 8.44 -7.64 9.30
N THR A 90 8.90 -6.39 9.28
CA THR A 90 8.73 -5.49 8.14
C THR A 90 9.49 -5.97 6.90
N PHE A 91 10.73 -6.46 7.07
CA PHE A 91 11.60 -6.81 5.95
C PHE A 91 11.61 -8.28 5.58
N LEU A 92 11.44 -9.18 6.55
CA LEU A 92 11.68 -10.61 6.37
C LEU A 92 10.43 -11.47 6.54
N SER A 93 9.30 -10.91 7.00
CA SER A 93 8.10 -11.71 7.20
C SER A 93 7.42 -12.02 5.86
N PRO A 94 7.33 -13.31 5.45
CA PRO A 94 6.50 -13.69 4.32
C PRO A 94 5.00 -13.57 4.63
N TYR A 95 4.64 -13.48 5.92
CA TYR A 95 3.27 -13.31 6.40
C TYR A 95 2.99 -11.86 6.80
N ARG A 96 3.59 -10.89 6.09
CA ARG A 96 3.30 -9.48 6.32
C ARG A 96 1.81 -9.26 6.07
N LEU A 97 1.10 -8.88 7.13
CA LEU A 97 -0.30 -8.48 7.03
C LEU A 97 -0.41 -7.30 6.08
N ASP A 98 -1.20 -7.49 5.03
CA ASP A 98 -1.60 -6.45 4.11
C ASP A 98 -3.10 -6.27 4.24
N SER A 99 -3.52 -5.03 4.45
CA SER A 99 -4.94 -4.68 4.48
C SER A 99 -5.68 -5.03 3.18
N GLU A 100 -5.00 -5.17 2.03
CA GLU A 100 -5.63 -5.70 0.81
C GLU A 100 -6.25 -7.09 1.02
N ASN A 101 -5.69 -7.91 1.92
CA ASN A 101 -6.24 -9.24 2.25
C ASN A 101 -7.59 -9.18 2.98
N LEU A 102 -7.98 -8.01 3.49
CA LEU A 102 -9.31 -7.77 4.06
C LEU A 102 -10.35 -7.53 2.96
N GLU A 103 -9.92 -7.23 1.73
CA GLU A 103 -10.81 -7.06 0.59
C GLU A 103 -11.21 -8.39 -0.04
N SER A 104 -12.27 -8.36 -0.83
CA SER A 104 -12.76 -9.50 -1.61
C SER A 104 -11.70 -10.02 -2.57
N LYS A 105 -11.64 -11.35 -2.78
CA LYS A 105 -10.65 -11.97 -3.67
C LYS A 105 -10.75 -11.39 -5.09
N VAL A 106 -9.59 -11.11 -5.69
CA VAL A 106 -9.50 -10.71 -7.10
C VAL A 106 -9.97 -11.85 -8.00
N GLU A 107 -10.97 -11.58 -8.84
CA GLU A 107 -11.52 -12.48 -9.85
C GLU A 107 -10.63 -12.47 -11.12
N PHE A 108 -10.29 -11.29 -11.61
CA PHE A 108 -9.28 -11.09 -12.66
C PHE A 108 -8.70 -9.67 -12.56
N ARG A 109 -7.60 -9.44 -13.28
CA ARG A 109 -6.88 -8.16 -13.28
C ARG A 109 -6.35 -7.85 -14.66
N ALA A 110 -6.05 -6.58 -14.88
CA ALA A 110 -5.33 -6.13 -16.05
C ALA A 110 -4.33 -5.04 -15.68
N CYS A 111 -3.27 -4.89 -16.48
CA CYS A 111 -2.23 -3.90 -16.28
C CYS A 111 -2.03 -3.05 -17.54
N TYR A 112 -1.73 -1.78 -17.34
CA TYR A 112 -1.24 -0.84 -18.32
C TYR A 112 0.17 -0.42 -17.91
N GLU A 113 1.11 -0.46 -18.85
CA GLU A 113 2.48 0.01 -18.66
C GLU A 113 2.78 1.03 -19.75
N GLY A 114 3.16 2.23 -19.35
CA GLY A 114 3.69 3.28 -20.22
C GLY A 114 5.06 3.71 -19.73
N THR A 115 5.77 4.51 -20.53
CA THR A 115 7.14 4.93 -20.24
C THR A 115 7.28 5.74 -18.94
N GLN A 116 6.25 6.50 -18.58
CA GLN A 116 6.26 7.40 -17.42
C GLN A 116 5.08 7.16 -16.47
N ASN A 117 4.26 6.15 -16.74
CA ASN A 117 3.09 5.83 -15.94
C ASN A 117 2.74 4.36 -16.04
N GLN A 118 2.13 3.83 -15.00
CA GLN A 118 1.64 2.46 -14.95
C GLN A 118 0.30 2.48 -14.24
N ALA A 119 -0.59 1.58 -14.62
CA ALA A 119 -1.85 1.42 -13.94
C ALA A 119 -2.22 -0.05 -13.86
N TYR A 120 -2.94 -0.42 -12.80
CA TYR A 120 -3.59 -1.70 -12.74
C TYR A 120 -5.07 -1.52 -12.46
N ILE A 121 -5.86 -2.50 -12.89
CA ILE A 121 -7.26 -2.64 -12.54
C ILE A 121 -7.49 -4.02 -11.95
N LEU A 122 -8.12 -4.07 -10.78
CA LEU A 122 -8.49 -5.29 -10.09
C LEU A 122 -10.02 -5.41 -10.09
N PHE A 123 -10.52 -6.54 -10.60
CA PHE A 123 -11.93 -6.89 -10.56
C PHE A 123 -12.13 -7.96 -9.49
N ARG A 124 -12.93 -7.69 -8.45
CA ARG A 124 -13.12 -8.58 -7.30
C ARG A 124 -14.42 -9.37 -7.39
N LYS A 125 -14.47 -10.51 -6.68
CA LYS A 125 -15.61 -11.47 -6.73
C LYS A 125 -16.95 -10.91 -6.26
N ASP A 126 -16.90 -9.93 -5.37
CA ASP A 126 -18.05 -9.21 -4.81
C ASP A 126 -18.57 -8.10 -5.75
N LYS A 127 -18.06 -8.08 -6.99
CA LYS A 127 -18.45 -7.15 -8.05
C LYS A 127 -18.01 -5.71 -7.80
N THR A 128 -16.99 -5.52 -6.96
CA THR A 128 -16.24 -4.26 -6.85
C THR A 128 -15.04 -4.27 -7.80
N PHE A 129 -14.64 -3.09 -8.27
CA PHE A 129 -13.38 -2.91 -8.99
C PHE A 129 -12.61 -1.73 -8.41
N GLU A 130 -11.31 -1.74 -8.64
CA GLU A 130 -10.42 -0.62 -8.36
C GLU A 130 -9.39 -0.45 -9.46
N ILE A 131 -9.07 0.80 -9.76
CA ILE A 131 -8.03 1.22 -10.66
C ILE A 131 -7.06 2.06 -9.83
N ASN A 132 -5.78 1.72 -9.89
CA ASN A 132 -4.72 2.56 -9.37
C ASN A 132 -3.82 2.96 -10.53
N TRP A 133 -3.67 4.26 -10.73
CA TRP A 133 -2.81 4.83 -11.76
C TRP A 133 -1.70 5.62 -11.10
N THR A 134 -0.47 5.20 -11.34
CA THR A 134 0.72 5.87 -10.85
C THR A 134 1.53 6.44 -12.01
N GLY A 135 2.19 7.57 -11.78
CA GLY A 135 2.99 8.25 -12.79
C GLY A 135 4.23 8.90 -12.20
N VAL A 136 5.05 9.46 -13.09
CA VAL A 136 6.17 10.33 -12.72
C VAL A 136 5.71 11.47 -11.81
N PHE A 137 6.64 12.00 -11.01
CA PHE A 137 6.40 13.08 -10.05
C PHE A 137 5.35 12.76 -8.96
N GLY A 138 5.15 11.47 -8.65
CA GLY A 138 4.27 11.05 -7.57
C GLY A 138 2.78 11.19 -7.90
N TYR A 139 2.43 11.30 -9.19
CA TYR A 139 1.04 11.18 -9.62
C TYR A 139 0.52 9.80 -9.20
N ASN A 140 -0.63 9.78 -8.53
CA ASN A 140 -1.21 8.59 -7.94
C ASN A 140 -2.71 8.84 -7.76
N GLU A 141 -3.52 8.17 -8.57
CA GLU A 141 -4.95 8.38 -8.63
C GLU A 141 -5.70 7.06 -8.59
N TRP A 142 -6.80 7.05 -7.84
CA TRP A 142 -7.61 5.88 -7.59
C TRP A 142 -9.02 6.07 -8.10
N TRP A 143 -9.54 5.04 -8.77
CA TRP A 143 -10.96 4.94 -9.10
C TRP A 143 -11.50 3.64 -8.56
N THR A 144 -12.65 3.71 -7.92
CA THR A 144 -13.38 2.54 -7.41
C THR A 144 -14.78 2.49 -7.99
N GLY A 145 -15.39 1.32 -7.94
CA GLY A 145 -16.79 1.20 -8.29
C GLY A 145 -17.27 -0.23 -8.30
N LYS A 146 -18.38 -0.44 -9.00
CA LYS A 146 -18.96 -1.76 -9.24
C LYS A 146 -18.86 -2.14 -10.71
N TRP A 147 -18.75 -3.43 -10.97
CA TRP A 147 -18.70 -3.95 -12.33
C TRP A 147 -19.69 -5.08 -12.54
N THR A 148 -20.16 -5.20 -13.78
CA THR A 148 -20.92 -6.36 -14.24
C THR A 148 -20.33 -6.88 -15.54
N LYS A 149 -20.54 -8.16 -15.82
CA LYS A 149 -20.05 -8.82 -17.04
C LYS A 149 -21.18 -9.55 -17.74
N LYS A 150 -21.31 -9.34 -19.05
CA LYS A 150 -22.24 -10.04 -19.94
C LYS A 150 -21.47 -10.51 -21.18
N GLY A 151 -21.12 -11.79 -21.21
CA GLY A 151 -20.18 -12.32 -22.21
C GLY A 151 -18.81 -11.63 -22.06
N ASP A 152 -18.29 -11.08 -23.14
CA ASP A 152 -17.02 -10.35 -23.16
C ASP A 152 -17.14 -8.86 -22.87
N ILE A 153 -18.35 -8.37 -22.58
CA ILE A 153 -18.60 -6.97 -22.26
C ILE A 153 -18.60 -6.79 -20.74
N LEU A 154 -17.77 -5.86 -20.27
CA LEU A 154 -17.77 -5.34 -18.91
C LEU A 154 -18.46 -3.97 -18.88
N SER A 155 -19.29 -3.75 -17.87
CA SER A 155 -19.88 -2.45 -17.56
C SER A 155 -19.40 -1.98 -16.19
N LEU A 156 -18.84 -0.79 -16.13
CA LEU A 156 -18.29 -0.15 -14.93
C LEU A 156 -19.22 0.95 -14.45
N LYS A 157 -19.50 0.96 -13.16
CA LYS A 157 -20.18 2.04 -12.45
C LYS A 157 -19.24 2.59 -11.39
N TYR A 158 -18.64 3.74 -11.68
CA TYR A 158 -17.71 4.43 -10.78
C TYR A 158 -18.44 5.00 -9.57
N ASP A 159 -17.78 4.99 -8.41
CA ASP A 159 -18.32 5.60 -7.19
C ASP A 159 -18.22 7.13 -7.25
N ASN A 160 -17.12 7.64 -7.84
CA ASN A 160 -16.80 9.05 -7.96
C ASN A 160 -16.64 9.44 -9.44
N GLU A 161 -15.58 10.16 -9.78
CA GLU A 161 -15.25 10.56 -11.15
C GLU A 161 -14.98 9.33 -12.02
N LYS A 162 -15.33 9.44 -13.31
CA LYS A 162 -15.07 8.38 -14.27
C LYS A 162 -13.67 8.51 -14.82
N ASN A 163 -12.94 7.40 -14.89
CA ASN A 163 -11.70 7.36 -15.64
C ASN A 163 -11.98 7.54 -17.15
N GLU A 164 -11.56 8.68 -17.71
CA GLU A 164 -11.81 9.03 -19.13
C GLU A 164 -11.19 8.04 -20.11
N GLN A 165 -10.08 7.41 -19.71
CA GLN A 165 -9.30 6.51 -20.55
C GLN A 165 -9.95 5.12 -20.68
N LEU A 166 -10.67 4.67 -19.66
CA LEU A 166 -11.30 3.35 -19.66
C LEU A 166 -12.80 3.42 -20.00
N GLY A 167 -13.45 4.55 -19.70
CA GLY A 167 -14.89 4.71 -19.88
C GLY A 167 -15.72 3.78 -18.98
N ASP A 168 -17.00 3.63 -19.32
CA ASP A 168 -17.96 2.81 -18.54
C ASP A 168 -18.24 1.43 -19.17
N THR A 169 -17.81 1.20 -20.41
CA THR A 169 -18.09 -0.04 -21.14
C THR A 169 -16.84 -0.51 -21.87
N ILE A 170 -16.44 -1.73 -21.59
CA ILE A 170 -15.19 -2.34 -22.04
C ILE A 170 -15.49 -3.68 -22.71
N LEU A 171 -14.87 -3.93 -23.85
CA LEU A 171 -14.83 -5.23 -24.50
C LEU A 171 -13.52 -5.94 -24.15
N ILE A 172 -13.63 -7.14 -23.58
CA ILE A 172 -12.51 -8.05 -23.39
C ILE A 172 -12.25 -8.74 -24.73
N ALA A 173 -11.15 -8.42 -25.39
CA ALA A 173 -10.78 -9.06 -26.65
C ALA A 173 -9.26 -9.10 -26.82
N ASN A 174 -8.77 -10.22 -27.35
CA ASN A 174 -7.35 -10.47 -27.63
C ASN A 174 -6.42 -10.27 -26.41
N ASP A 175 -6.87 -10.67 -25.22
CA ASP A 175 -6.17 -10.42 -23.94
C ASP A 175 -6.04 -8.93 -23.55
N PHE A 176 -6.87 -8.04 -24.10
CA PHE A 176 -6.93 -6.63 -23.72
C PHE A 176 -8.31 -6.20 -23.26
N LEU A 177 -8.34 -5.15 -22.44
CA LEU A 177 -9.52 -4.35 -22.13
C LEU A 177 -9.61 -3.22 -23.15
N ASN A 178 -10.60 -3.30 -24.04
CA ASN A 178 -10.83 -2.34 -25.11
C ASN A 178 -12.03 -1.46 -24.75
N PRO A 179 -11.85 -0.17 -24.41
CA PRO A 179 -12.97 0.74 -24.19
C PRO A 179 -13.82 0.89 -25.46
N ILE A 180 -15.13 0.67 -25.36
CA ILE A 180 -16.06 0.75 -26.51
C ILE A 180 -17.16 1.81 -26.32
N ALA A 181 -17.27 2.40 -25.13
CA ALA A 181 -18.24 3.44 -24.84
C ALA A 181 -17.98 4.71 -25.67
N LYS A 182 -19.05 5.46 -26.00
CA LYS A 182 -18.93 6.79 -26.62
C LYS A 182 -18.14 7.78 -25.77
N SER A 183 -18.05 7.54 -24.47
CA SER A 183 -17.28 8.38 -23.55
C SER A 183 -15.78 8.15 -23.58
N PHE A 184 -15.30 7.21 -24.40
CA PHE A 184 -13.88 6.99 -24.62
C PHE A 184 -13.39 7.90 -25.74
N ASP A 185 -12.39 8.74 -25.44
CA ASP A 185 -11.75 9.60 -26.43
C ASP A 185 -10.73 8.81 -27.25
N LYS A 186 -11.20 8.20 -28.35
CA LYS A 186 -10.36 7.44 -29.30
C LYS A 186 -9.29 8.31 -29.97
N VAL A 187 -9.50 9.63 -30.06
CA VAL A 187 -8.54 10.55 -30.69
C VAL A 187 -7.35 10.74 -29.75
N LYS A 188 -7.63 10.91 -28.46
CA LYS A 188 -6.61 11.08 -27.42
C LYS A 188 -5.92 9.75 -27.06
N TYR A 189 -6.64 8.63 -27.13
CA TYR A 189 -6.15 7.30 -26.71
C TYR A 189 -6.39 6.22 -27.78
N PRO A 190 -5.55 6.13 -28.82
CA PRO A 190 -5.83 5.28 -29.97
C PRO A 190 -5.56 3.77 -29.75
N ARG A 191 -4.94 3.36 -28.63
CA ARG A 191 -4.52 1.97 -28.40
C ARG A 191 -5.16 1.38 -27.13
N PRO A 192 -5.43 0.07 -27.09
CA PRO A 192 -5.85 -0.60 -25.87
C PRO A 192 -4.76 -0.45 -24.81
N MET A 193 -5.18 0.00 -23.63
CA MET A 193 -4.25 0.36 -22.56
C MET A 193 -4.00 -0.80 -21.61
N PHE A 194 -5.02 -1.57 -21.26
CA PHE A 194 -4.85 -2.64 -20.28
C PHE A 194 -4.80 -4.01 -20.95
N TYR A 195 -3.75 -4.77 -20.71
CA TYR A 195 -3.68 -6.19 -21.03
C TYR A 195 -4.03 -7.03 -19.80
N LEU A 196 -4.69 -8.17 -20.00
CA LEU A 196 -5.08 -9.08 -18.94
C LEU A 196 -3.85 -9.68 -18.24
N GLY A 197 -3.90 -9.74 -16.91
CA GLY A 197 -2.84 -10.30 -16.07
C GLY A 197 -2.05 -9.25 -15.29
N TYR A 198 -0.90 -9.69 -14.77
CA TYR A 198 0.02 -8.86 -14.00
C TYR A 198 0.90 -8.01 -14.90
N CYS A 199 1.35 -6.86 -14.39
CA CYS A 199 2.36 -6.04 -15.04
C CYS A 199 3.63 -6.86 -15.34
N ARG A 200 4.14 -6.76 -16.57
CA ARG A 200 5.24 -7.58 -17.09
C ARG A 200 6.60 -6.91 -16.94
N HIS A 201 6.63 -5.61 -16.67
CA HIS A 201 7.82 -4.78 -16.57
C HIS A 201 8.60 -4.73 -17.90
N GLU A 202 7.88 -4.64 -19.02
CA GLU A 202 8.43 -4.71 -20.38
C GLU A 202 8.68 -3.33 -21.02
N ASN A 203 8.31 -2.23 -20.35
CA ASN A 203 8.39 -0.85 -20.86
C ASN A 203 9.38 0.05 -20.11
#